data_AF-A0A2E3K6L0-F1
#
_entry.id   AF-A0A2E3K6L0-F1
#
_cell.length_a   1.000
_cell.length_b   1.000
_cell.length_c   1.000
_cell.angle_alpha   90.00
_cell.angle_beta   90.00
_cell.angle_gamma   90.00
#
_symmetry.space_group_name_H-M   'P 1'
#
loop_
_entity.id
_entity.type
_entity.pdbx_description
1 polymer ?
#
loop_
_entity_poly.entity_id
_entity_poly.type
_entity_poly.pdbx_seq_one_letter_code
_entity_poly.pdbx_strand_id
1 'polypeptide(L)'
;MNAYLQHYSNNQNNGSTIPDDPQKIIQTLLRELIKNINIIIFIDGKNNGKYTQSVWKSLSIIYALQSSLNFDEGGKIAENLFTVYEFCRGAILERQKGSVKLKQAVSLLSEIEEAWSQIPETAPAVKYG
;
A
#
# COMPACT_ATOMS: atom_id res chain seq x y z
N MET A 1 4.13 14.44 -11.31
CA MET A 1 2.89 15.08 -10.85
C MET A 1 1.97 13.98 -10.30
N ASN A 2 1.99 13.72 -9.00
CA ASN A 2 1.24 12.61 -8.37
C ASN A 2 -0.24 12.95 -8.23
N ALA A 3 -1.03 12.71 -9.28
CA ALA A 3 -2.49 12.92 -9.26
C ALA A 3 -3.18 12.19 -8.09
N TYR A 4 -2.67 11.02 -7.70
CA TYR A 4 -3.24 10.23 -6.61
C TYR A 4 -3.17 10.92 -5.24
N LEU A 5 -2.08 11.63 -4.92
CA LEU A 5 -1.95 12.35 -3.65
C LEU A 5 -2.64 13.73 -3.70
N GLN A 6 -2.80 14.33 -4.88
CA GLN A 6 -3.52 15.59 -5.02
C GLN A 6 -5.04 15.46 -4.77
N HIS A 7 -5.64 14.30 -5.06
CA HIS A 7 -7.03 14.03 -4.70
C HIS A 7 -7.26 13.98 -3.18
N TYR A 8 -6.23 13.66 -2.37
CA TYR A 8 -6.34 13.68 -0.90
C TYR A 8 -6.11 15.06 -0.29
N SER A 9 -5.48 15.98 -1.04
CA SER A 9 -5.09 17.29 -0.52
C SER A 9 -6.06 18.44 -0.87
N ASN A 10 -7.21 18.14 -1.48
CA ASN A 10 -8.19 19.14 -1.91
C ASN A 10 -9.54 18.93 -1.22
N ASN A 11 -9.67 19.45 0.00
CA ASN A 11 -10.97 19.83 0.57
C ASN A 11 -10.77 20.79 1.76
N GLN A 12 -10.62 22.08 1.44
CA GLN A 12 -11.03 23.13 2.37
C GLN A 12 -12.53 23.38 2.14
N ASN A 13 -13.28 23.37 3.24
CA ASN A 13 -14.64 23.88 3.39
C ASN A 13 -15.78 22.90 3.01
N ASN A 14 -16.43 22.40 4.07
CA ASN A 14 -17.84 21.95 4.18
C ASN A 14 -18.01 20.49 4.66
N GLY A 15 -18.38 20.39 5.94
CA GLY A 15 -18.91 19.25 6.70
C GLY A 15 -19.00 17.85 6.06
N SER A 16 -18.34 16.90 6.72
CA SER A 16 -18.38 15.43 6.56
C SER A 16 -17.36 14.84 5.57
N THR A 17 -16.10 14.71 5.99
CA THR A 17 -15.06 14.00 5.22
C THR A 17 -14.10 13.23 6.13
N ILE A 18 -14.08 11.90 6.01
CA ILE A 18 -13.07 10.99 6.58
C ILE A 18 -11.88 10.93 5.60
N PRO A 19 -10.59 10.90 6.03
CA PRO A 19 -10.06 11.21 7.37
C PRO A 19 -8.75 12.01 7.41
N ASP A 20 -8.57 12.80 8.47
CA ASP A 20 -7.28 13.32 8.97
C ASP A 20 -6.39 12.22 9.61
N ASP A 21 -6.48 10.96 9.16
CA ASP A 21 -5.79 9.81 9.78
C ASP A 21 -4.85 9.12 8.78
N PRO A 22 -3.54 9.45 8.83
CA PRO A 22 -2.51 8.83 8.00
C PRO A 22 -2.51 7.30 8.07
N GLN A 23 -2.81 6.72 9.23
CA GLN A 23 -2.81 5.27 9.43
C GLN A 23 -3.94 4.60 8.64
N LYS A 24 -5.15 5.20 8.64
CA LYS A 24 -6.29 4.74 7.81
C LYS A 24 -5.99 4.86 6.32
N ILE A 25 -5.25 5.88 5.89
CA ILE A 25 -4.83 6.03 4.49
C ILE A 25 -3.89 4.88 4.10
N ILE A 26 -2.88 4.58 4.91
CA ILE A 26 -1.94 3.47 4.66
C ILE A 26 -2.67 2.12 4.62
N GLN A 27 -3.54 1.83 5.59
CA GLN A 27 -4.34 0.60 5.58
C GLN A 27 -5.21 0.47 4.33
N THR A 28 -5.85 1.57 3.89
CA THR A 28 -6.66 1.58 2.68
C THR A 28 -5.83 1.26 1.43
N LEU A 29 -4.64 1.85 1.33
CA LEU A 29 -3.70 1.58 0.24
C LEU A 29 -3.22 0.12 0.24
N LEU A 30 -2.87 -0.44 1.41
CA LEU A 30 -2.47 -1.85 1.53
C LEU A 30 -3.59 -2.80 1.08
N ARG A 31 -4.83 -2.58 1.53
CA ARG A 31 -5.99 -3.39 1.13
C ARG A 31 -6.25 -3.32 -0.38
N GLU A 32 -6.19 -2.13 -0.97
CA GLU A 32 -6.39 -1.96 -2.41
C GLU A 32 -5.23 -2.58 -3.20
N LEU A 33 -3.99 -2.52 -2.71
CA LEU A 33 -2.84 -3.20 -3.31
C LEU A 33 -3.04 -4.72 -3.33
N ILE A 34 -3.38 -5.33 -2.18
CA ILE A 34 -3.66 -6.76 -2.04
C ILE A 34 -4.76 -7.20 -3.01
N LYS A 35 -5.85 -6.44 -3.07
CA LYS A 35 -6.97 -6.71 -3.98
C LYS A 35 -6.53 -6.70 -5.45
N ASN A 36 -5.74 -5.70 -5.87
CA ASN A 36 -5.26 -5.62 -7.25
C ASN A 36 -4.25 -6.73 -7.58
N ILE A 37 -3.38 -7.11 -6.64
CA ILE A 37 -2.47 -8.26 -6.85
C ILE A 37 -3.27 -9.56 -7.00
N ASN A 38 -4.31 -9.78 -6.19
CA ASN A 38 -5.18 -10.94 -6.34
C ASN A 38 -5.85 -10.97 -7.73
N ILE A 39 -6.30 -9.82 -8.25
CA ILE A 39 -6.81 -9.74 -9.63
C ILE A 39 -5.76 -10.20 -10.64
N ILE A 40 -4.49 -9.77 -10.50
CA ILE A 40 -3.39 -10.17 -11.38
C ILE A 40 -3.12 -11.69 -11.30
N ILE A 41 -3.29 -12.30 -10.12
CA ILE A 41 -3.09 -13.74 -9.92
C ILE A 41 -4.17 -14.57 -10.64
N PHE A 42 -5.43 -14.17 -10.54
CA PHE A 42 -6.57 -14.99 -10.98
C PHE A 42 -7.06 -14.68 -12.40
N ILE A 43 -6.83 -13.47 -12.92
CA ILE A 43 -7.32 -13.05 -14.24
C ILE A 43 -6.23 -13.27 -15.30
N ASP A 44 -6.61 -13.81 -16.46
CA ASP A 44 -5.72 -13.89 -17.63
C ASP A 44 -5.50 -12.49 -18.23
N GLY A 45 -4.24 -12.14 -18.48
CA GLY A 45 -3.84 -10.85 -19.01
C GLY A 45 -4.15 -10.64 -20.50
N LYS A 46 -4.51 -11.69 -21.24
CA LYS A 46 -4.83 -11.56 -22.68
C LYS A 46 -6.09 -10.69 -22.88
N ASN A 47 -5.89 -9.50 -23.46
CA ASN A 47 -6.94 -8.52 -23.82
C ASN A 47 -7.90 -8.17 -22.67
N ASN A 48 -7.42 -8.21 -21.42
CA ASN A 48 -8.26 -7.90 -20.26
C ASN A 48 -7.94 -6.51 -19.68
N GLY A 49 -8.86 -5.57 -19.87
CA GLY A 49 -8.69 -4.19 -19.37
C GLY A 49 -8.57 -4.09 -17.84
N LYS A 50 -9.31 -4.94 -17.10
CA LYS A 50 -9.25 -5.00 -15.63
C LYS A 50 -7.89 -5.49 -15.15
N TYR A 51 -7.32 -6.49 -15.82
CA TYR A 51 -5.96 -6.97 -15.54
C TYR A 51 -4.93 -5.84 -15.71
N THR A 52 -4.93 -5.19 -16.87
CA THR A 52 -3.99 -4.09 -17.15
C THR A 52 -4.15 -2.94 -16.15
N GLN A 53 -5.39 -2.57 -15.84
CA GLN A 53 -5.66 -1.54 -14.83
C GLN A 53 -5.14 -1.93 -13.44
N SER A 54 -5.32 -3.19 -13.02
CA SER A 54 -4.83 -3.66 -11.72
C SER A 54 -3.31 -3.64 -11.64
N VAL A 55 -2.58 -3.95 -12.73
CA VAL A 55 -1.12 -3.81 -12.78
C VAL A 55 -0.70 -2.36 -12.53
N TRP A 56 -1.25 -1.41 -13.28
CA TRP A 56 -0.91 0.01 -13.14
C TRP A 56 -1.27 0.56 -11.76
N LYS A 57 -2.44 0.19 -11.24
CA LYS A 57 -2.88 0.58 -9.90
C LYS A 57 -1.94 0.04 -8.82
N SER A 58 -1.58 -1.24 -8.88
CA SER A 58 -0.63 -1.83 -7.91
C SER A 58 0.71 -1.10 -7.91
N LEU A 59 1.27 -0.79 -9.08
CA LEU A 59 2.54 -0.05 -9.19
C LEU A 59 2.41 1.38 -8.63
N SER A 60 1.28 2.04 -8.88
CA SER A 60 1.03 3.41 -8.38
C SER A 60 0.89 3.44 -6.86
N ILE A 61 0.19 2.45 -6.28
CA ILE A 61 0.02 2.34 -4.83
C ILE A 61 1.36 2.03 -4.16
N ILE A 62 2.16 1.12 -4.73
CA ILE A 62 3.50 0.82 -4.20
C ILE A 62 4.35 2.09 -4.14
N TYR A 63 4.35 2.88 -5.22
CA TYR A 63 5.10 4.13 -5.26
C TYR A 63 4.61 5.13 -4.19
N ALA A 64 3.30 5.23 -3.98
CA ALA A 64 2.73 6.08 -2.94
C ALA A 64 3.15 5.62 -1.53
N LEU A 65 3.08 4.31 -1.24
CA LEU A 65 3.51 3.74 0.03
C LEU A 65 5.01 3.97 0.27
N GLN A 66 5.86 3.73 -0.72
CA GLN A 66 7.30 4.00 -0.64
C GLN A 66 7.61 5.47 -0.38
N SER A 67 6.90 6.37 -1.08
CA SER A 67 7.07 7.82 -0.91
C SER A 67 6.58 8.34 0.44
N SER A 68 5.76 7.55 1.15
CA SER A 68 5.24 7.91 2.48
C SER A 68 6.16 7.50 3.64
N LEU A 69 7.22 6.72 3.36
CA LEU A 69 8.14 6.26 4.39
C LEU A 69 9.05 7.40 4.86
N ASN A 70 9.05 7.65 6.17
CA ASN A 70 10.05 8.51 6.82
C ASN A 70 11.24 7.64 7.23
N PHE A 71 12.36 7.76 6.51
CA PHE A 71 13.58 7.00 6.82
C PHE A 71 14.35 7.58 8.01
N ASP A 72 14.22 8.88 8.28
CA ASP A 72 14.90 9.55 9.38
C ASP A 72 14.32 9.12 10.73
N GLU A 73 12.98 9.08 10.84
CA GLU A 73 12.29 8.65 12.08
C GLU A 73 12.01 7.15 12.11
N GLY A 74 11.76 6.53 10.96
CA GLY A 74 11.35 5.12 10.86
C GLY A 74 12.50 4.11 10.86
N GLY A 75 13.73 4.57 10.60
CA GLY A 75 14.95 3.76 10.64
C GLY A 75 14.76 2.36 10.04
N LYS A 76 15.01 1.32 10.86
CA LYS A 76 14.95 -0.07 10.38
C LYS A 76 13.56 -0.52 9.91
N ILE A 77 12.49 0.03 10.48
CA ILE A 77 11.13 -0.31 10.09
C ILE A 77 10.85 0.22 8.68
N ALA A 78 11.24 1.48 8.40
CA ALA A 78 11.10 2.06 7.07
C ALA A 78 11.89 1.29 6.02
N GLU A 79 13.14 0.87 6.33
CA GLU A 79 13.94 0.01 5.43
C GLU A 79 13.26 -1.33 5.12
N ASN A 80 12.70 -1.98 6.15
CA ASN A 80 12.04 -3.27 5.98
C ASN A 80 10.77 -3.14 5.15
N LEU A 81 9.94 -2.11 5.40
CA LEU A 81 8.75 -1.81 4.60
C LEU A 81 9.12 -1.53 3.15
N PHE A 82 10.15 -0.70 2.91
CA PHE A 82 10.65 -0.41 1.57
C PHE A 82 11.07 -1.69 0.84
N THR A 83 11.79 -2.59 1.53
CA THR A 83 12.24 -3.87 0.97
C THR A 83 11.06 -4.75 0.55
N VAL A 84 10.01 -4.84 1.39
CA VAL A 84 8.80 -5.59 1.06
C VAL A 84 8.09 -4.97 -0.15
N TYR A 85 7.99 -3.63 -0.21
CA TYR A 85 7.36 -2.94 -1.33
C TYR A 85 8.13 -3.12 -2.64
N GLU A 86 9.47 -3.12 -2.62
CA GLU A 86 10.29 -3.44 -3.78
C GLU A 86 10.13 -4.89 -4.25
N PHE A 87 10.06 -5.84 -3.31
CA PHE A 87 9.75 -7.23 -3.64
C PHE A 87 8.39 -7.35 -4.35
N CYS A 88 7.36 -6.68 -3.83
CA CYS A 88 6.02 -6.67 -4.45
C CYS A 88 6.06 -6.07 -5.86
N ARG A 89 6.79 -4.97 -6.06
CA ARG A 89 6.99 -4.32 -7.36
C ARG A 89 7.64 -5.28 -8.35
N GLY A 90 8.74 -5.93 -7.96
CA GLY A 90 9.42 -6.94 -8.77
C GLY A 90 8.49 -8.09 -9.16
N ALA A 91 7.72 -8.62 -8.20
CA ALA A 91 6.76 -9.69 -8.46
C ALA A 91 5.67 -9.30 -9.48
N ILE A 92 5.21 -8.03 -9.45
CA ILE A 92 4.24 -7.50 -10.43
C ILE A 92 4.87 -7.30 -11.80
N LEU A 93 6.12 -6.83 -11.87
CA LEU A 93 6.80 -6.64 -13.16
C LEU A 93 7.11 -7.98 -13.83
N GLU A 94 7.52 -8.97 -13.06
CA GLU A 94 7.79 -10.35 -13.49
C GLU A 94 6.54 -11.25 -13.53
N ARG A 95 5.34 -10.66 -13.41
CA ARG A 95 4.08 -11.41 -13.28
C ARG A 95 3.92 -12.43 -14.42
N GLN A 96 3.64 -13.66 -14.01
CA GLN A 96 3.21 -14.75 -14.87
C GLN A 96 2.01 -15.45 -14.23
N LYS A 97 1.17 -16.10 -15.03
CA LYS A 97 0.01 -16.83 -14.52
C LYS A 97 0.46 -17.86 -13.49
N GLY A 98 -0.18 -17.86 -12.30
CA GLY A 98 0.19 -18.77 -11.22
C GLY A 98 1.49 -18.42 -10.47
N SER A 99 2.01 -17.20 -10.63
CA SER A 99 3.25 -16.76 -9.98
C SER A 99 3.21 -16.96 -8.46
N VAL A 100 4.14 -17.76 -7.95
CA VAL A 100 4.38 -17.96 -6.51
C VAL A 100 4.80 -16.64 -5.86
N LYS A 101 5.59 -15.83 -6.55
CA LYS A 101 6.04 -14.52 -6.04
C LYS A 101 4.88 -13.57 -5.76
N LEU A 102 3.84 -13.57 -6.60
CA LEU A 102 2.65 -12.74 -6.36
C LEU A 102 1.85 -13.20 -5.13
N LYS A 103 1.75 -14.51 -4.90
CA LYS A 103 1.11 -15.05 -3.69
C LYS A 103 1.91 -14.71 -2.43
N GLN A 104 3.23 -14.80 -2.50
CA GLN A 104 4.11 -14.37 -1.41
C GLN A 104 3.96 -12.86 -1.14
N ALA A 105 3.87 -12.03 -2.18
CA ALA A 105 3.62 -10.60 -2.04
C ALA A 105 2.31 -10.32 -1.31
N VAL A 106 1.23 -11.05 -1.64
CA VAL A 106 -0.05 -10.95 -0.92
C VAL A 106 0.11 -11.30 0.56
N SER A 107 0.80 -12.40 0.89
CA SER A 107 1.05 -12.81 2.28
C SER A 107 1.75 -11.71 3.08
N LEU A 108 2.88 -11.21 2.56
CA LEU A 108 3.67 -10.17 3.23
C LEU A 108 2.87 -8.88 3.43
N LEU A 109 2.08 -8.48 2.44
CA LEU A 109 1.24 -7.29 2.54
C LEU A 109 0.11 -7.47 3.55
N SER A 110 -0.48 -8.67 3.63
CA SER A 110 -1.50 -9.00 4.64
C SER A 110 -0.93 -8.96 6.05
N GLU A 111 0.28 -9.50 6.27
CA GLU A 111 0.96 -9.42 7.56
C GLU A 111 1.23 -7.97 7.98
N ILE A 112 1.66 -7.11 7.04
CA ILE A 112 1.85 -5.68 7.29
C ILE A 112 0.52 -4.98 7.62
N GLU A 113 -0.53 -5.25 6.84
CA GLU A 113 -1.86 -4.64 7.05
C GLU A 113 -2.48 -5.05 8.39
N GLU A 114 -2.31 -6.30 8.79
CA GLU A 114 -2.71 -6.79 10.11
C GLU A 114 -1.89 -6.12 11.22
N ALA A 115 -0.57 -6.01 11.07
CA ALA A 115 0.28 -5.32 12.05
C ALA A 115 -0.16 -3.86 12.25
N TRP A 116 -0.52 -3.15 11.18
CA TRP A 116 -1.07 -1.79 11.27
C TRP A 116 -2.44 -1.71 11.93
N SER A 117 -3.22 -2.80 11.92
CA SER A 117 -4.53 -2.87 12.57
C SER A 117 -4.43 -3.10 14.09
N GLN A 118 -3.27 -3.58 14.56
CA GLN A 118 -3.02 -3.85 15.99
C GLN A 118 -2.37 -2.68 16.73
N ILE A 119 -1.92 -1.63 16.04
CA ILE A 119 -1.35 -0.43 16.66
C ILE A 119 -2.50 0.45 17.16
N PRO A 120 -2.63 0.70 18.49
CA PRO A 120 -3.66 1.57 19.03
C PRO A 120 -3.54 2.99 18.45
N GLU A 121 -4.67 3.63 18.12
CA GLU A 121 -4.78 5.01 17.60
C GLU A 121 -4.13 6.06 18.54
N THR A 122 -3.82 5.67 19.78
CA THR A 122 -3.22 6.49 20.83
C THR A 122 -2.11 5.75 21.57
N ALA A 123 -0.90 5.71 21.01
CA ALA A 123 0.29 5.46 21.85
C ALA A 123 0.45 6.68 22.79
N PRO A 124 0.34 6.54 24.12
CA PRO A 124 0.44 7.70 25.01
C PRO A 124 1.86 8.27 24.95
N ALA A 125 1.95 9.60 24.85
CA ALA A 125 3.21 10.32 25.00
C ALA A 125 3.86 9.93 26.34
N VAL A 126 4.95 9.18 26.27
CA VAL A 126 5.75 8.82 27.44
C VAL A 126 6.35 10.13 27.97
N LYS A 127 5.74 10.68 29.04
CA LYS A 127 6.36 11.74 29.83
C LYS A 127 7.51 11.10 30.60
N TYR A 128 8.74 11.41 30.21
CA TYR A 128 9.89 11.21 31.10
C TYR A 128 9.67 12.13 32.31
N GLY A 129 9.45 11.51 33.47
CA GLY A 129 9.51 12.15 34.77
C GLY A 129 10.94 12.34 35.23
#